data_AF-A0AAU5ZUS7-F1
#
_entry.id   AF-A0AAU5ZUS7-F1
#
_cell.length_a   1.000
_cell.length_b   1.000
_cell.length_c   1.000
_cell.angle_alpha   90.00
_cell.angle_beta   90.00
_cell.angle_gamma   90.00
#
_symmetry.space_group_name_H-M   'P 1'
#
loop_
_entity.id
_entity.type
_entity.pdbx_description
1 polymer ?
#
loop_
_entity_poly.entity_id
_entity_poly.type
_entity_poly.pdbx_seq_one_letter_code
_entity_poly.pdbx_strand_id
1 'polypeptide(L)'
;MAMLPVLMLRLPAHAGVFTTDRRAVRTRGFWAASVGIAFAVLALGTLEGVLPLHFATKLAQSQIGVLYAATSVLVAVAAALAARLRPGRALLVSTVLVTAGFAVAGASSAVPVWIGALAVAGTGIGLANTGAIGVLLEAVPAQRIVTAMVWWSQIGILGYLIAPLLGGPVADAMAIPQSPVS
;
A
#
# COMPACT_ATOMS: atom_id res chain seq x y z
N MET A 1 15.63 -16.56 -8.27
CA MET A 1 15.51 -16.98 -6.84
C MET A 1 14.07 -16.98 -6.29
N ALA A 2 13.02 -16.76 -7.10
CA ALA A 2 11.62 -16.84 -6.63
C ALA A 2 10.94 -18.21 -6.86
N MET A 3 11.61 -19.15 -7.54
CA MET A 3 11.03 -20.43 -7.97
C MET A 3 10.79 -21.41 -6.82
N LEU A 4 11.68 -21.42 -5.82
CA LEU A 4 11.64 -22.31 -4.66
C LEU A 4 10.35 -22.16 -3.83
N PRO A 5 9.90 -20.96 -3.44
CA PRO A 5 8.64 -20.81 -2.72
C PRO A 5 7.42 -21.21 -3.55
N VAL A 6 7.42 -20.98 -4.87
CA VAL A 6 6.31 -21.36 -5.77
C VAL A 6 6.17 -22.88 -5.86
N LEU A 7 7.29 -23.61 -5.94
CA LEU A 7 7.32 -25.08 -5.99
C LEU A 7 6.78 -25.76 -4.71
N MET A 8 6.73 -25.04 -3.59
CA MET A 8 6.23 -25.55 -2.31
C MET A 8 4.71 -25.38 -2.15
N LEU A 9 4.03 -24.68 -3.07
CA LEU A 9 2.60 -24.42 -2.98
C LEU A 9 1.80 -25.67 -3.35
N ARG A 10 0.85 -26.07 -2.49
CA ARG A 10 -0.12 -27.13 -2.81
C ARG A 10 -1.30 -26.54 -3.59
N LEU A 11 -1.58 -27.11 -4.75
CA LEU A 11 -2.76 -26.75 -5.53
C LEU A 11 -4.03 -27.36 -4.90
N PRO A 12 -5.11 -26.58 -4.75
CA PRO A 12 -6.38 -27.12 -4.28
C PRO A 12 -6.94 -28.12 -5.29
N ALA A 13 -7.37 -29.29 -4.80
CA ALA A 13 -7.80 -30.42 -5.63
C ALA A 13 -9.14 -30.22 -6.37
N HIS A 14 -9.91 -29.18 -6.05
CA HIS A 14 -11.22 -28.92 -6.63
C HIS A 14 -11.37 -27.45 -7.01
N ALA A 15 -11.31 -27.16 -8.32
CA ALA A 15 -11.71 -25.88 -8.87
C ALA A 15 -13.20 -25.96 -9.26
N GLY A 16 -14.05 -25.20 -8.57
CA GLY A 16 -15.46 -25.06 -8.98
C GLY A 16 -15.59 -24.28 -10.29
N VAL A 17 -16.75 -24.36 -10.95
CA VAL A 17 -17.04 -23.59 -12.16
C VAL A 17 -17.08 -22.09 -11.83
N PHE A 18 -16.36 -21.28 -12.59
CA PHE A 18 -16.36 -19.82 -12.43
C PHE A 18 -17.73 -19.23 -12.77
N THR A 19 -18.15 -18.22 -11.99
CA THR A 19 -19.44 -17.54 -12.19
C THR A 19 -19.24 -16.02 -12.20
N THR A 20 -19.83 -15.33 -13.18
CA THR A 20 -19.71 -13.88 -13.39
C THR A 20 -20.81 -13.08 -12.66
N ASP A 21 -21.24 -13.51 -11.48
CA ASP A 21 -22.33 -12.86 -10.75
C ASP A 21 -21.83 -11.77 -9.78
N ARG A 22 -22.43 -10.58 -9.88
CA ARG A 22 -22.10 -9.35 -9.14
C ARG A 22 -22.37 -9.41 -7.63
N ARG A 23 -22.97 -10.48 -7.08
CA ARG A 23 -23.16 -10.57 -5.62
C ARG A 23 -21.84 -10.49 -4.82
N ALA A 24 -20.71 -10.88 -5.41
CA ALA A 24 -19.40 -10.79 -4.77
C ALA A 24 -19.01 -9.36 -4.38
N VAL A 25 -19.33 -8.36 -5.21
CA VAL A 25 -19.00 -6.95 -4.95
C VAL A 25 -19.98 -6.25 -4.01
N ARG A 26 -21.03 -6.95 -3.56
CA ARG A 26 -22.05 -6.42 -2.65
C ARG A 26 -21.79 -6.79 -1.19
N THR A 27 -20.78 -7.62 -0.90
CA THR A 27 -20.52 -8.06 0.46
C THR A 27 -19.75 -7.00 1.24
N ARG A 28 -19.97 -6.94 2.57
CA ARG A 28 -19.22 -6.04 3.45
C ARG A 28 -17.72 -6.38 3.46
N GLY A 29 -17.37 -7.66 3.36
CA GLY A 29 -15.97 -8.10 3.32
C GLY A 29 -15.25 -7.65 2.04
N PHE A 30 -15.93 -7.65 0.89
CA PHE A 30 -15.38 -7.06 -0.33
C PHE A 30 -15.04 -5.58 -0.12
N TRP A 31 -15.98 -4.78 0.42
CA TRP A 31 -15.74 -3.36 0.66
C TRP A 31 -14.64 -3.11 1.71
N ALA A 32 -14.56 -3.92 2.76
CA ALA A 32 -13.47 -3.83 3.73
C ALA A 32 -12.09 -4.07 3.07
N ALA A 33 -12.00 -5.08 2.21
CA ALA A 33 -10.79 -5.34 1.43
C ALA A 33 -10.49 -4.22 0.43
N SER A 34 -11.52 -3.67 -0.23
CA SER A 34 -11.38 -2.57 -1.20
C SER A 34 -10.91 -1.28 -0.55
N VAL A 35 -11.44 -0.94 0.63
CA VAL A 35 -10.96 0.21 1.41
C VAL A 35 -9.52 -0.02 1.86
N GLY A 36 -9.20 -1.23 2.32
CA GLY A 36 -7.84 -1.60 2.72
C GLY A 36 -6.82 -1.41 1.60
N ILE A 37 -7.11 -1.90 0.38
CA ILE A 37 -6.20 -1.72 -0.75
C ILE A 37 -6.16 -0.27 -1.25
N ALA A 38 -7.30 0.41 -1.32
CA ALA A 38 -7.34 1.82 -1.72
C ALA A 38 -6.45 2.66 -0.80
N PHE A 39 -6.55 2.42 0.51
CA PHE A 39 -5.70 3.06 1.51
C PHE A 39 -4.22 2.70 1.33
N ALA A 40 -3.89 1.42 1.14
CA ALA A 40 -2.51 0.97 0.96
C ALA A 40 -1.84 1.63 -0.25
N VAL A 41 -2.56 1.66 -1.37
CA VAL A 41 -2.02 2.18 -2.63
C VAL A 41 -2.03 3.70 -2.66
N LEU A 42 -3.01 4.35 -2.01
CA LEU A 42 -2.97 5.80 -1.78
C LEU A 42 -1.76 6.18 -0.92
N ALA A 43 -1.51 5.46 0.17
CA ALA A 43 -0.34 5.65 1.01
C ALA A 43 0.96 5.45 0.23
N LEU A 44 1.03 4.42 -0.62
CA LEU A 44 2.18 4.21 -1.50
C LEU A 44 2.36 5.38 -2.48
N GLY A 45 1.31 5.81 -3.16
CA GLY A 45 1.38 6.96 -4.07
C GLY A 45 1.78 8.26 -3.36
N THR A 46 1.34 8.48 -2.12
CA THR A 46 1.79 9.59 -1.28
C THR A 46 3.28 9.47 -0.97
N LEU A 47 3.74 8.29 -0.56
CA LEU A 47 5.16 8.05 -0.31
C LEU A 47 5.98 8.35 -1.56
N GLU A 48 5.58 7.81 -2.70
CA GLU A 48 6.32 7.96 -3.95
C GLU A 48 6.26 9.38 -4.50
N GLY A 49 5.18 10.12 -4.30
CA GLY A 49 5.08 11.52 -4.75
C GLY A 49 5.81 12.51 -3.84
N VAL A 50 5.75 12.30 -2.52
CA VAL A 50 6.26 13.27 -1.53
C VAL A 50 7.76 13.12 -1.29
N LEU A 51 8.29 11.90 -1.38
CA LEU A 51 9.69 11.60 -1.10
C LEU A 51 10.66 12.42 -1.98
N PRO A 52 10.47 12.55 -3.31
CA PRO A 52 11.33 13.41 -4.13
C PRO A 52 11.18 14.88 -3.79
N LEU A 53 9.96 15.36 -3.52
CA LEU A 53 9.71 16.76 -3.18
C LEU A 53 10.46 17.19 -1.91
N HIS A 54 10.47 16.34 -0.88
CA HIS A 54 11.17 16.64 0.37
C HIS A 54 12.70 16.51 0.26
N PHE A 55 13.19 15.52 -0.51
CA PHE A 55 14.61 15.19 -0.54
C PHE A 55 15.39 15.78 -1.70
N ALA A 56 14.73 16.32 -2.74
CA ALA A 56 15.42 16.88 -3.91
C ALA A 56 16.43 17.99 -3.57
N THR A 57 16.19 18.74 -2.49
CA THR A 57 17.09 19.80 -2.01
C THR A 57 18.07 19.34 -0.93
N LYS A 58 17.97 18.08 -0.47
CA LYS A 58 18.71 17.56 0.70
C LYS A 58 19.57 16.34 0.42
N LEU A 59 19.28 15.59 -0.64
CA LEU A 59 19.94 14.34 -0.98
C LEU A 59 20.31 14.31 -2.47
N ALA A 60 21.38 13.59 -2.79
CA ALA A 60 21.72 13.27 -4.17
C ALA A 60 20.71 12.27 -4.78
N GLN A 61 20.55 12.30 -6.10
CA GLN A 61 19.66 11.39 -6.84
C GLN A 61 19.92 9.90 -6.53
N SER A 62 21.19 9.51 -6.39
CA SER A 62 21.56 8.13 -6.03
C SER A 62 21.05 7.72 -4.64
N GLN A 63 21.09 8.64 -3.67
CA GLN A 63 20.60 8.39 -2.31
C GLN A 63 19.08 8.28 -2.28
N ILE A 64 18.38 9.12 -3.06
CA ILE A 64 16.91 9.02 -3.23
C ILE A 64 16.56 7.66 -3.85
N GLY A 65 17.27 7.23 -4.89
CA GLY A 65 17.07 5.92 -5.52
C GLY A 65 17.28 4.75 -4.54
N VAL A 66 18.33 4.82 -3.70
CA VAL A 66 18.55 3.83 -2.63
C VAL A 66 17.41 3.83 -1.63
N LEU A 67 16.86 4.99 -1.26
CA LEU A 67 15.75 5.08 -0.32
C LEU A 67 14.47 4.42 -0.87
N TYR A 68 14.17 4.60 -2.15
CA TYR A 68 13.07 3.90 -2.83
C TYR A 68 13.28 2.38 -2.84
N ALA A 69 14.47 1.93 -3.22
CA ALA A 69 14.80 0.52 -3.26
C ALA A 69 14.69 -0.13 -1.87
N ALA A 70 15.27 0.50 -0.86
CA ALA A 70 15.21 0.03 0.53
C ALA A 70 13.78 -0.02 1.06
N THR A 71 12.98 1.01 0.77
CA THR A 71 11.55 1.05 1.17
C THR A 71 10.76 -0.05 0.46
N SER A 72 11.02 -0.30 -0.82
CA SER A 72 10.35 -1.37 -1.58
C SER A 72 10.68 -2.76 -1.02
N VAL A 73 11.93 -3.00 -0.66
CA VAL A 73 12.35 -4.25 0.01
C VAL A 73 11.66 -4.38 1.36
N LEU A 74 11.59 -3.31 2.15
CA LEU A 74 10.91 -3.30 3.44
C LEU A 74 9.42 -3.62 3.29
N VAL A 75 8.73 -2.98 2.35
CA VAL A 75 7.32 -3.25 2.00
C VAL A 75 7.14 -4.72 1.64
N ALA A 76 8.01 -5.30 0.82
CA ALA A 76 7.95 -6.70 0.42
C ALA A 76 8.13 -7.66 1.60
N VAL A 77 9.12 -7.39 2.48
CA VAL A 77 9.35 -8.19 3.70
C VAL A 77 8.16 -8.09 4.64
N ALA A 78 7.66 -6.89 4.88
CA ALA A 78 6.49 -6.63 5.71
C ALA A 78 5.25 -7.37 5.17
N ALA A 79 5.02 -7.33 3.86
CA ALA A 79 3.95 -8.07 3.20
C ALA A 79 4.09 -9.60 3.38
N ALA A 80 5.30 -10.15 3.26
CA ALA A 80 5.55 -11.57 3.48
C ALA A 80 5.30 -11.98 4.95
N LEU A 81 5.72 -11.14 5.91
CA LEU A 81 5.48 -11.38 7.33
C LEU A 81 4.00 -11.26 7.69
N ALA A 82 3.28 -10.34 7.05
CA ALA A 82 1.85 -10.15 7.26
C ALA A 82 1.01 -11.39 6.91
N ALA A 83 1.51 -12.28 6.05
CA ALA A 83 0.84 -13.56 5.73
C ALA A 83 0.70 -14.49 6.95
N ARG A 84 1.46 -14.22 8.04
CA ARG A 84 1.37 -14.95 9.32
C ARG A 84 0.30 -14.38 10.25
N LEU A 85 -0.26 -13.22 9.93
CA LEU A 85 -1.26 -12.53 10.73
C LEU A 85 -2.67 -12.85 10.23
N ARG A 86 -3.67 -12.69 11.11
CA ARG A 86 -5.07 -12.66 10.68
C ARG A 86 -5.28 -11.45 9.75
N PRO A 87 -5.94 -11.59 8.58
CA PRO A 87 -6.02 -10.51 7.59
C PRO A 87 -6.59 -9.19 8.15
N GLY A 88 -7.68 -9.26 8.92
CA GLY A 88 -8.25 -8.07 9.57
C GLY A 88 -7.32 -7.41 10.59
N ARG A 89 -6.48 -8.18 11.30
CA ARG A 89 -5.47 -7.61 12.21
C ARG A 89 -4.35 -6.93 11.44
N ALA A 90 -3.91 -7.51 10.32
CA ALA A 90 -2.90 -6.90 9.47
C ALA A 90 -3.36 -5.54 8.94
N LEU A 91 -4.63 -5.41 8.54
CA LEU A 91 -5.22 -4.13 8.13
C LEU A 91 -5.30 -3.10 9.27
N LEU A 92 -5.70 -3.51 10.47
CA LEU A 92 -5.76 -2.58 11.61
C LEU A 92 -4.37 -2.05 11.97
N VAL A 93 -3.39 -2.95 12.05
CA VAL A 93 -1.99 -2.59 12.34
C VAL A 93 -1.44 -1.70 11.23
N SER A 94 -1.73 -2.01 9.96
CA SER A 94 -1.26 -1.17 8.86
C SER A 94 -1.83 0.23 8.90
N THR A 95 -3.13 0.40 9.18
CA THR A 95 -3.73 1.73 9.31
C THR A 95 -2.99 2.56 10.36
N VAL A 96 -2.73 1.99 11.55
CA VAL A 96 -2.00 2.68 12.61
C VAL A 96 -0.58 3.06 12.16
N LEU A 97 0.17 2.11 11.58
CA LEU A 97 1.55 2.36 11.17
C LEU A 97 1.64 3.41 10.05
N VAL A 98 0.80 3.32 9.03
CA VAL A 98 0.79 4.27 7.92
C VAL A 98 0.45 5.67 8.41
N THR A 99 -0.62 5.82 9.20
CA THR A 99 -1.04 7.12 9.73
C THR A 99 0.02 7.70 10.67
N ALA A 100 0.60 6.89 11.57
CA ALA A 100 1.65 7.35 12.47
C ALA A 100 2.92 7.77 11.70
N GLY A 101 3.34 6.97 10.72
CA GLY A 101 4.49 7.29 9.87
C GLY A 101 4.31 8.63 9.17
N PHE A 102 3.20 8.83 8.47
CA PHE A 102 2.96 10.11 7.79
C PHE A 102 2.76 11.29 8.74
N ALA A 103 2.13 11.09 9.90
CA ALA A 103 2.01 12.14 10.91
C ALA A 103 3.39 12.59 11.42
N VAL A 104 4.30 11.66 11.69
CA VAL A 104 5.69 11.96 12.11
C VAL A 104 6.47 12.65 10.99
N ALA A 105 6.32 12.21 9.74
CA ALA A 105 6.94 12.86 8.59
C ALA A 105 6.45 14.32 8.44
N GLY A 106 5.15 14.57 8.61
CA GLY A 106 4.58 15.93 8.55
C GLY A 106 4.98 16.83 9.72
N ALA A 107 5.34 16.25 10.88
CA ALA A 107 5.71 17.01 12.07
C ALA A 107 7.19 17.42 12.12
N SER A 108 8.01 16.99 11.16
CA SER A 108 9.47 17.23 11.18
C SER A 108 10.01 17.56 9.80
N SER A 109 11.05 18.38 9.74
CA SER A 109 11.82 18.65 8.51
C SER A 109 13.16 17.90 8.47
N ALA A 110 13.48 17.13 9.52
CA ALA A 110 14.76 16.44 9.66
C ALA A 110 14.80 15.14 8.83
N VAL A 111 15.83 15.01 7.98
CA VAL A 111 16.02 13.85 7.09
C VAL A 111 16.00 12.51 7.83
N PRO A 112 16.70 12.32 8.97
CA PRO A 112 16.67 11.04 9.68
C PRO A 112 15.27 10.67 10.22
N VAL A 113 14.51 11.67 10.67
CA VAL A 113 13.13 11.48 11.16
C VAL A 113 12.24 11.05 10.00
N TRP A 114 12.40 11.67 8.83
CA TRP A 114 11.70 11.25 7.61
C TRP A 114 12.03 9.82 7.20
N ILE A 115 13.31 9.42 7.21
CA ILE A 115 13.71 8.05 6.89
C ILE A 115 13.03 7.06 7.85
N GLY A 116 13.04 7.34 9.16
CA GLY A 116 12.35 6.50 10.14
C GLY A 116 10.83 6.45 9.93
N ALA A 117 10.22 7.60 9.66
CA ALA A 117 8.79 7.73 9.38
C ALA A 117 8.37 6.95 8.13
N LEU A 118 9.18 7.01 7.06
CA LEU A 118 8.97 6.25 5.83
C LEU A 118 9.13 4.75 6.04
N ALA A 119 10.06 4.31 6.89
CA ALA A 119 10.18 2.91 7.25
C ALA A 119 8.93 2.40 7.99
N VAL A 120 8.40 3.19 8.92
CA VAL A 120 7.15 2.88 9.63
C VAL A 120 5.97 2.81 8.65
N ALA A 121 5.80 3.84 7.80
CA ALA A 121 4.74 3.88 6.81
C ALA A 121 4.86 2.74 5.78
N GLY A 122 6.06 2.47 5.25
CA GLY A 122 6.34 1.38 4.32
C GLY A 122 6.03 0.01 4.91
N THR A 123 6.35 -0.21 6.18
CA THR A 123 5.95 -1.43 6.90
C THR A 123 4.43 -1.57 6.91
N GLY A 124 3.72 -0.49 7.27
CA GLY A 124 2.26 -0.46 7.23
C GLY A 124 1.70 -0.76 5.84
N ILE A 125 2.24 -0.15 4.77
CA ILE A 125 1.82 -0.39 3.39
C ILE A 125 1.96 -1.88 3.02
N GLY A 126 3.08 -2.52 3.36
CA GLY A 126 3.28 -3.95 3.11
C GLY A 126 2.24 -4.82 3.81
N LEU A 127 1.97 -4.53 5.10
CA LEU A 127 0.92 -5.20 5.87
C LEU A 127 -0.47 -5.00 5.25
N ALA A 128 -0.77 -3.79 4.79
CA ALA A 128 -2.05 -3.45 4.20
C ALA A 128 -2.30 -4.24 2.91
N ASN A 129 -1.29 -4.38 2.05
CA ASN A 129 -1.41 -5.12 0.80
C ASN A 129 -1.77 -6.59 1.03
N THR A 130 -1.03 -7.28 1.90
CA THR A 130 -1.30 -8.69 2.23
C THR A 130 -2.60 -8.85 3.01
N GLY A 131 -2.87 -7.95 3.97
CA GLY A 131 -4.10 -7.96 4.76
C GLY A 131 -5.36 -7.78 3.90
N ALA A 132 -5.33 -6.84 2.95
CA ALA A 132 -6.46 -6.57 2.05
C ALA A 132 -6.76 -7.79 1.16
N ILE A 133 -5.73 -8.42 0.58
CA ILE A 133 -5.89 -9.66 -0.18
C ILE A 133 -6.46 -10.76 0.71
N GLY A 134 -5.93 -10.94 1.92
CA GLY A 134 -6.43 -11.95 2.86
C GLY A 134 -7.91 -11.76 3.21
N VAL A 135 -8.35 -10.53 3.49
CA VAL A 135 -9.77 -10.22 3.76
C VAL A 135 -10.63 -10.49 2.52
N LEU A 136 -10.13 -10.17 1.32
CA LEU A 136 -10.85 -10.46 0.07
C LEU A 136 -11.06 -11.96 -0.12
N LEU A 137 -10.00 -12.76 0.11
CA LEU A 137 -10.03 -14.21 -0.03
C LEU A 137 -10.92 -14.90 1.02
N GLU A 138 -10.98 -14.36 2.24
CA GLU A 138 -11.91 -14.85 3.28
C GLU A 138 -13.37 -14.49 2.96
N ALA A 139 -13.61 -13.35 2.32
CA ALA A 139 -14.95 -12.81 2.09
C ALA A 139 -15.61 -13.26 0.78
N VAL A 140 -14.82 -13.61 -0.24
CA VAL A 140 -15.32 -13.88 -1.59
C VAL A 140 -15.09 -15.35 -1.96
N PRO A 141 -16.14 -16.11 -2.30
CA PRO A 141 -15.99 -17.49 -2.77
C PRO A 141 -15.09 -17.58 -4.01
N ALA A 142 -14.28 -18.64 -4.08
CA ALA A 142 -13.31 -18.86 -5.16
C ALA A 142 -13.93 -18.79 -6.57
N GLN A 143 -15.18 -19.22 -6.74
CA GLN A 143 -15.89 -19.20 -8.03
C GLN A 143 -16.12 -17.77 -8.56
N ARG A 144 -16.02 -16.75 -7.71
CA ARG A 144 -16.31 -15.34 -8.01
C ARG A 144 -15.10 -14.43 -7.78
N ILE A 145 -13.97 -14.99 -7.35
CA ILE A 145 -12.80 -14.22 -6.92
C ILE A 145 -12.20 -13.40 -8.05
N VAL A 146 -12.27 -13.89 -9.30
CA VAL A 146 -11.73 -13.17 -10.47
C VAL A 146 -12.50 -11.87 -10.69
N THR A 147 -13.84 -11.92 -10.71
CA THR A 147 -14.68 -10.72 -10.85
C THR A 147 -14.42 -9.74 -9.71
N ALA A 148 -14.29 -10.23 -8.47
CA ALA A 148 -13.97 -9.39 -7.33
C ALA A 148 -12.57 -8.78 -7.44
N MET A 149 -11.54 -9.54 -7.83
CA MET A 149 -10.18 -9.05 -8.03
C MET A 149 -10.10 -7.97 -9.10
N VAL A 150 -10.82 -8.10 -10.21
CA VAL A 150 -10.84 -7.06 -11.26
C VAL A 150 -11.32 -5.74 -10.67
N TRP A 151 -12.48 -5.73 -10.01
CA TRP A 151 -13.04 -4.53 -9.39
C TRP A 151 -12.17 -3.98 -8.26
N TRP A 152 -11.69 -4.87 -7.39
CA TRP A 152 -10.81 -4.53 -6.28
C TRP A 152 -9.50 -3.89 -6.78
N SER A 153 -8.89 -4.42 -7.84
CA SER A 153 -7.71 -3.84 -8.46
C SER A 153 -7.99 -2.49 -9.12
N GLN A 154 -9.15 -2.29 -9.76
CA GLN A 154 -9.52 -0.96 -10.28
C GLN A 154 -9.61 0.07 -9.15
N ILE A 155 -10.22 -0.31 -8.02
CA ILE A 155 -10.30 0.56 -6.84
C ILE A 155 -8.90 0.88 -6.30
N GLY A 156 -8.00 -0.11 -6.26
CA GLY A 156 -6.61 0.09 -5.88
C GLY A 156 -5.88 1.08 -6.81
N ILE A 157 -6.03 0.91 -8.13
CA ILE A 157 -5.45 1.81 -9.14
C ILE A 157 -5.99 3.25 -8.97
N LEU A 158 -7.28 3.43 -8.72
CA LEU A 158 -7.84 4.75 -8.45
C LEU A 158 -7.20 5.39 -7.21
N GLY A 159 -6.98 4.61 -6.15
CA GLY A 159 -6.25 5.07 -4.95
C GLY A 159 -4.85 5.56 -5.29
N TYR A 160 -4.12 4.81 -6.13
CA TYR A 160 -2.79 5.21 -6.62
C TYR A 160 -2.82 6.56 -7.34
N LEU A 161 -3.76 6.74 -8.26
CA LEU A 161 -3.83 7.93 -9.10
C LEU A 161 -4.24 9.17 -8.31
N ILE A 162 -5.14 9.02 -7.34
CA ILE A 162 -5.62 10.13 -6.52
C ILE A 162 -4.50 10.71 -5.64
N ALA A 163 -3.59 9.88 -5.13
CA ALA A 163 -2.60 10.34 -4.14
C ALA A 163 -1.65 11.43 -4.67
N PRO A 164 -0.98 11.28 -5.83
CA PRO A 164 -0.14 12.34 -6.41
C PRO A 164 -0.96 13.56 -6.85
N LEU A 165 -2.17 13.34 -7.36
CA LEU A 165 -3.07 14.42 -7.78
C LEU A 165 -3.46 15.34 -6.63
N LEU A 166 -3.65 14.80 -5.43
CA LEU A 166 -3.97 15.58 -4.25
C LEU A 166 -2.71 16.11 -3.54
N GLY A 167 -1.56 15.47 -3.70
CA GLY A 167 -0.31 15.82 -3.02
C GLY A 167 0.13 17.27 -3.27
N GLY A 168 0.12 17.71 -4.53
CA GLY A 168 0.49 19.09 -4.91
C GLY A 168 -0.45 20.15 -4.32
N PRO A 169 -1.76 20.11 -4.63
CA PRO A 169 -2.72 21.08 -4.11
C PRO A 169 -2.79 21.14 -2.58
N VAL A 170 -2.63 20.00 -1.89
CA VAL A 170 -2.60 19.98 -0.42
C VAL A 170 -1.32 20.62 0.13
N ALA A 171 -0.17 20.37 -0.49
CA ALA A 171 1.08 21.02 -0.09
C ALA A 171 1.03 22.55 -0.28
N ASP A 172 0.40 23.00 -1.37
CA ASP A 172 0.21 24.42 -1.68
C ASP A 172 -0.77 25.09 -0.69
N ALA A 173 -1.89 24.43 -0.38
CA ALA A 173 -2.88 24.94 0.58
C ALA A 173 -2.36 24.99 2.03
N MET A 174 -1.39 24.15 2.38
CA MET A 174 -0.76 24.10 3.71
C MET A 174 0.47 25.03 3.84
N ALA A 175 0.77 25.84 2.81
CA ALA A 175 1.89 26.79 2.76
C ALA A 175 3.27 26.16 3.05
N ILE A 176 3.54 24.97 2.51
CA ILE A 176 4.92 24.45 2.46
C ILE A 176 5.68 25.32 1.44
N PRO A 177 6.73 26.06 1.85
CA PRO A 177 7.39 27.00 0.95
C PRO A 177 8.04 26.25 -0.23
N GLN A 178 7.45 26.42 -1.41
CA GLN A 178 8.08 26.09 -2.68
C GLN A 178 9.21 27.10 -2.87
N SER A 179 10.47 26.66 -2.75
CA SER A 179 11.61 27.54 -3.07
C SER A 179 11.45 28.05 -4.51
N PRO A 180 11.63 29.36 -4.77
CA PRO A 180 11.52 29.89 -6.12
C PRO A 180 12.61 29.26 -7.00
N VAL A 181 12.20 28.74 -8.16
CA VAL A 181 13.11 28.40 -9.25
C VAL A 181 13.63 29.73 -9.79
N SER A 182 14.86 30.08 -9.43
CA SER A 182 15.66 31.13 -10.07
C SER A 182 16.60 30.51 -11.07
#